data_AF-A0A1W9LI95-F1
#
_entry.id   AF-A0A1W9LI95-F1
#
_cell.length_a   1.000
_cell.length_b   1.000
_cell.length_c   1.000
_cell.angle_alpha   90.00
_cell.angle_beta   90.00
_cell.angle_gamma   90.00
#
_symmetry.space_group_name_H-M   'P 1'
#
loop_
_entity.id
_entity.type
_entity.pdbx_description
1 polymer ?
#
loop_
_entity_poly.entity_id
_entity_poly.type
_entity_poly.pdbx_seq_one_letter_code
_entity_poly.pdbx_strand_id
1 'polypeptide(L)' 'MLLDLAESAGLPREEAAVVIKTRSFKAAVDADWTFSREKEITAVPMFVMQQDRLVGAQPYDMLERLMAANNIKKRS' A
#
# COMPACT_ATOMS: atom_id res chain seq x y z
N MET A 1 4.70 -5.37 -20.40
CA MET A 1 3.82 -5.17 -19.23
C MET A 1 4.66 -5.24 -17.95
N LEU A 2 4.40 -4.37 -16.96
CA LEU A 2 5.33 -3.69 -16.03
C LEU A 2 6.09 -2.50 -16.62
N LEU A 3 6.93 -2.67 -17.63
CA LEU A 3 7.64 -1.52 -18.25
C LEU A 3 6.68 -0.52 -18.89
N ASP A 4 5.64 -1.00 -19.56
CA ASP A 4 4.62 -0.14 -20.18
C ASP A 4 3.77 0.59 -19.12
N LEU A 5 3.62 0.01 -17.92
CA LEU A 5 2.95 0.66 -16.78
C LEU A 5 3.85 1.72 -16.12
N ALA A 6 5.15 1.45 -16.05
CA ALA A 6 6.11 2.42 -15.54
C ALA A 6 6.14 3.66 -16.45
N GLU A 7 6.20 3.45 -17.77
CA GLU A 7 6.17 4.52 -18.76
C GLU A 7 4.84 5.31 -18.74
N SER A 8 3.69 4.63 -18.61
CA SER A 8 2.40 5.33 -18.48
C SER A 8 2.24 6.11 -17.17
N ALA A 9 2.97 5.73 -16.12
CA ALA A 9 3.08 6.47 -14.87
C ALA A 9 4.13 7.61 -14.92
N GLY A 10 4.79 7.83 -16.05
CA GLY A 10 5.80 8.89 -16.24
C GLY A 10 7.21 8.52 -15.76
N LEU A 11 7.48 7.23 -15.50
CA LEU A 11 8.80 6.75 -15.07
C LEU A 11 9.68 6.37 -16.28
N PRO A 12 11.01 6.59 -16.24
CA PRO A 12 11.90 6.20 -17.33
C PRO A 12 11.94 4.68 -17.54
N ARG A 13 11.62 4.24 -18.75
CA ARG A 13 11.52 2.80 -19.10
C ARG A 13 12.82 2.04 -18.85
N GLU A 14 13.95 2.61 -19.26
CA GLU A 14 15.27 1.96 -19.14
C GLU A 14 15.68 1.77 -17.67
N GLU A 15 15.47 2.79 -16.84
CA GLU A 15 15.73 2.69 -15.40
C GLU A 15 14.81 1.66 -14.73
N ALA A 16 13.52 1.66 -15.08
CA ALA A 16 12.58 0.67 -14.59
C ALA A 16 13.00 -0.76 -14.99
N ALA A 17 13.52 -0.96 -16.20
CA ALA A 17 14.03 -2.25 -16.66
C ALA A 17 15.22 -2.72 -15.83
N VAL A 18 16.17 -1.83 -15.52
CA VAL A 18 17.29 -2.15 -14.63
C VAL A 18 16.78 -2.54 -13.25
N VAL A 19 15.94 -1.71 -12.62
CA VAL A 19 15.40 -1.95 -11.27
C VAL A 19 14.66 -3.28 -11.15
N ILE A 20 13.82 -3.61 -12.14
CA ILE A 20 13.08 -4.88 -12.18
C ILE A 20 14.04 -6.06 -12.33
N LYS A 21 15.02 -5.95 -13.24
CA LYS A 21 15.99 -7.01 -13.53
C LYS A 21 16.90 -7.29 -12.34
N THR A 22 17.43 -6.26 -11.69
CA THR A 22 18.31 -6.37 -10.52
C THR A 22 17.53 -6.63 -9.24
N ARG A 23 16.21 -6.45 -9.26
CA ARG A 23 15.32 -6.54 -8.10
C ARG A 23 15.80 -5.63 -6.97
N SER A 24 16.19 -4.39 -7.28
CA SER A 24 16.83 -3.47 -6.32
C SER A 24 15.98 -3.19 -5.09
N PHE A 25 14.65 -3.31 -5.17
CA PHE A 25 13.72 -3.12 -4.05
C PHE A 25 13.31 -4.44 -3.35
N LYS A 26 13.94 -5.58 -3.67
CA LYS A 26 13.58 -6.88 -3.07
C LYS A 26 13.55 -6.83 -1.54
N ALA A 27 14.59 -6.27 -0.93
CA ALA A 27 14.69 -6.20 0.53
C ALA A 27 13.54 -5.38 1.15
N ALA A 28 13.17 -4.25 0.54
CA ALA A 28 12.05 -3.43 1.00
C ALA A 28 10.70 -4.18 0.85
N VAL A 29 10.47 -4.82 -0.30
CA VAL A 29 9.24 -5.61 -0.54
C VAL A 29 9.14 -6.78 0.43
N ASP A 30 10.23 -7.50 0.69
CA ASP A 30 10.25 -8.61 1.65
C ASP A 30 10.01 -8.12 3.10
N ALA A 31 10.51 -6.93 3.45
CA ALA A 31 10.24 -6.30 4.74
C ALA A 31 8.75 -5.96 4.90
N ASP A 32 8.09 -5.44 3.86
CA ASP A 32 6.65 -5.15 3.88
C ASP A 32 5.82 -6.43 4.06
N TRP A 33 6.21 -7.54 3.42
CA TRP A 33 5.59 -8.85 3.63
C TRP A 33 5.80 -9.37 5.06
N THR A 34 6.98 -9.17 5.62
CA THR A 34 7.31 -9.59 7.00
C THR A 34 6.47 -8.80 7.99
N PHE A 35 6.45 -7.47 7.85
CA PHE A 35 5.61 -6.59 8.65
C PHE A 35 4.12 -6.95 8.59
N SER A 36 3.61 -7.27 7.39
CA SER A 36 2.21 -7.69 7.22
C SER A 36 1.89 -8.96 8.01
N ARG A 37 2.82 -9.92 8.05
CA ARG A 37 2.66 -11.17 8.82
C ARG A 37 2.74 -10.92 10.32
N GLU A 38 3.68 -10.10 10.78
CA GLU A 38 3.82 -9.70 12.18
C GLU A 38 2.58 -8.96 12.69
N LYS A 39 1.88 -8.23 11.80
CA LYS A 39 0.61 -7.56 12.09
C LYS A 39 -0.61 -8.47 11.92
N GLU A 40 -0.42 -9.76 11.62
CA GLU A 40 -1.50 -10.74 11.40
C GLU A 40 -2.47 -10.32 10.28
N ILE A 41 -1.96 -9.64 9.25
CA ILE A 41 -2.75 -9.23 8.08
C ILE A 41 -2.95 -10.44 7.17
N THR A 42 -4.20 -10.90 7.04
CA THR A 42 -4.57 -12.11 6.27
C THR A 42 -5.47 -11.82 5.07
N ALA A 43 -5.96 -10.59 4.91
CA ALA A 43 -6.84 -10.16 3.83
C ALA A 43 -6.48 -8.75 3.36
N VAL A 44 -6.73 -8.47 2.08
CA VAL A 44 -6.46 -7.16 1.44
C VAL A 44 -7.68 -6.65 0.67
N PRO A 45 -7.85 -5.32 0.52
CA PRO A 45 -7.09 -4.26 1.19
C PRO A 45 -7.36 -4.24 2.71
N MET A 46 -6.40 -3.75 3.49
CA MET A 46 -6.54 -3.51 4.93
C MET A 46 -6.01 -2.13 5.27
N PHE A 47 -6.80 -1.34 6.01
CA PHE A 47 -6.35 -0.10 6.62
C PHE A 47 -6.15 -0.33 8.12
N VAL A 48 -5.07 0.21 8.67
CA VAL A 48 -4.75 0.14 10.10
C VAL A 48 -4.47 1.56 10.59
N MET A 49 -5.13 1.96 11.68
CA MET A 49 -4.90 3.24 12.35
C MET A 49 -4.84 3.02 13.86
N GLN A 50 -3.67 3.25 14.45
CA GLN A 50 -3.42 2.90 15.86
C GLN A 50 -3.74 1.42 16.14
N GLN A 51 -4.78 1.15 16.93
CA GLN A 51 -5.27 -0.21 17.24
C GLN A 51 -6.46 -0.62 16.35
N ASP A 52 -7.07 0.33 15.62
CA ASP A 52 -8.24 0.09 14.79
C ASP A 52 -7.85 -0.46 13.42
N ARG A 53 -8.73 -1.30 12.86
CA ARG A 53 -8.53 -1.96 11.56
C ARG A 53 -9.81 -1.92 10.73
N LEU A 54 -9.67 -1.70 9.42
CA LEU A 54 -10.74 -1.81 8.43
C LEU A 54 -10.32 -2.82 7.37
N VAL A 55 -11.07 -3.93 7.27
CA VAL A 55 -10.71 -5.07 6.42
C VAL A 55 -11.61 -5.16 5.20
N GLY A 56 -10.99 -5.37 4.04
CA GLY A 56 -11.65 -5.56 2.76
C GLY A 56 -11.93 -4.26 2.01
N ALA A 57 -12.39 -4.41 0.77
CA ALA A 57 -12.78 -3.30 -0.10
C ALA A 57 -14.12 -2.71 0.38
N GLN A 58 -14.07 -1.96 1.48
CA GLN A 58 -15.22 -1.30 2.07
C GLN A 58 -15.55 0.01 1.34
N PRO A 59 -16.80 0.49 1.40
CA PRO A 59 -17.16 1.80 0.88
C PRO A 59 -16.38 2.93 1.59
N TYR A 60 -16.24 4.06 0.91
CA TYR A 60 -15.42 5.18 1.39
C TYR A 60 -15.85 5.73 2.76
N ASP A 61 -17.15 5.74 3.05
CA ASP A 61 -17.67 6.24 4.34
C ASP A 61 -17.16 5.41 5.53
N MET A 62 -16.83 4.13 5.33
CA MET A 62 -16.21 3.31 6.36
C MET A 62 -14.78 3.76 6.67
N LEU A 63 -14.03 4.21 5.66
CA LEU A 63 -12.72 4.82 5.88
C LEU A 63 -12.86 6.18 6.60
N GLU A 64 -13.86 7.01 6.24
CA GLU A 64 -14.12 8.26 6.97
C GLU A 64 -14.44 8.01 8.45
N ARG A 65 -15.21 6.96 8.76
CA ARG A 65 -15.52 6.56 10.14
C ARG A 65 -14.28 6.10 10.91
N LEU A 66 -13.40 5.30 10.29
CA LEU A 66 -12.11 4.92 10.88
C LEU A 66 -11.29 6.15 11.25
N MET A 67 -11.21 7.13 10.35
CA MET A 67 -10.48 8.38 10.56
C MET A 67 -11.09 9.21 11.70
N ALA A 68 -12.42 9.35 11.72
CA ALA A 68 -13.13 10.09 12.76
C ALA A 68 -12.97 9.43 14.15
N ALA A 69 -13.06 8.10 14.23
CA ALA A 69 -12.82 7.34 15.47
C ALA A 69 -11.39 7.55 16.01
N ASN A 70 -10.43 7.82 15.13
CA ASN A 70 -9.04 8.13 15.45
C ASN A 70 -8.77 9.65 15.60
N ASN A 71 -9.81 10.45 15.84
CA ASN A 71 -9.74 11.90 16.07
C ASN A 71 -9.15 12.71 14.90
N ILE A 72 -9.19 12.18 13.67
CA ILE A 72 -8.78 12.91 12.48
C ILE A 72 -9.93 13.75 11.96
N LYS A 73 -9.71 15.06 11.89
CA LYS A 73 -10.68 16.00 11.33
C LYS A 73 -10.64 15.96 9.81
N LYS A 74 -11.81 15.94 9.18
CA LYS A 74 -11.92 16.13 7.72
C LYS A 74 -11.37 17.52 7.38
N ARG A 75 -10.46 17.57 6.41
CA ARG A 75 -9.95 18.84 5.89
C ARG A 75 -11.06 19.47 5.03
N SER A 76 -11.49 20.67 5.41
CA SER A 76 -12.40 21.53 4.64
C SER A 76 -11.75 22.05 3.37
#